data_AF-A0A8S2XY30-F1
#
_entry.id   AF-A0A8S2XY30-F1
#
_cell.length_a   1.000
_cell.length_b   1.000
_cell.length_c   1.000
_cell.angle_alpha   90.00
_cell.angle_beta   90.00
_cell.angle_gamma   90.00
#
_symmetry.space_group_name_H-M   'P 1'
#
loop_
_entity.id
_entity.type
_entity.pdbx_description
1 polymer ?
#
loop_
_entity_poly.entity_id
_entity_poly.type
_entity_poly.pdbx_seq_one_letter_code
_entity_poly.pdbx_strand_id
1 'polypeptide(L)' 'GWNTGCLNSAQESIKPWIIESYRHRTGITLSHYVLTFIWSTTVAIFAIGGAIGAFAASPVSRRYGRRGGLLKANLLGIIA' A
#
# COMPACT_ATOMS: atom_id res chain seq x y z
N GLY A 1 10.82 -3.52 -3.19
CA GLY A 1 11.05 -4.95 -3.48
C GLY A 1 10.13 -5.80 -2.66
N TRP A 2 10.49 -6.05 -1.40
CA TRP A 2 9.69 -6.90 -0.48
C TRP A 2 8.22 -6.46 -0.36
N ASN A 3 7.96 -5.15 -0.11
CA ASN A 3 6.58 -4.62 0.01
C ASN A 3 5.70 -4.89 -1.22
N THR A 4 6.28 -4.91 -2.42
CA THR A 4 5.56 -5.22 -3.67
C THR A 4 5.36 -6.71 -3.86
N GLY A 5 6.36 -7.52 -3.51
CA GLY A 5 6.29 -8.99 -3.62
C GLY A 5 5.33 -9.62 -2.61
N CYS A 6 5.24 -9.08 -1.40
CA CYS A 6 4.34 -9.58 -0.36
C CYS A 6 2.86 -9.50 -0.77
N LEU A 7 2.46 -8.43 -1.49
CA LEU A 7 1.10 -8.26 -1.98
C LEU A 7 0.68 -9.38 -2.95
N ASN A 8 1.61 -9.89 -3.76
CA ASN A 8 1.31 -10.96 -4.71
C ASN A 8 0.94 -12.26 -3.99
N SER A 9 1.71 -12.66 -2.99
CA SER A 9 1.43 -13.85 -2.17
C SER A 9 0.20 -13.67 -1.28
N ALA A 10 -0.02 -12.46 -0.76
CA ALA A 10 -1.16 -12.17 0.10
C ALA A 10 -2.50 -12.09 -0.66
N GLN A 11 -2.48 -11.99 -1.99
CA GLN A 11 -3.67 -11.91 -2.82
C GLN A 11 -4.67 -13.03 -2.55
N GLU A 12 -4.17 -14.26 -2.41
CA GLU A 12 -5.00 -15.45 -2.21
C GLU A 12 -5.68 -15.47 -0.84
N SER A 13 -5.08 -14.85 0.18
CA SER A 13 -5.66 -14.78 1.53
C SER A 13 -6.54 -13.53 1.74
N ILE A 14 -6.14 -12.39 1.18
CA ILE A 14 -6.81 -11.10 1.42
C ILE A 14 -8.13 -11.00 0.62
N LYS A 15 -8.18 -11.48 -0.63
CA LYS A 15 -9.40 -11.39 -1.44
C LYS A 15 -10.59 -12.14 -0.80
N PRO A 16 -10.45 -13.40 -0.34
CA PRO A 16 -11.52 -14.07 0.40
C PRO A 16 -11.91 -13.35 1.69
N TRP A 17 -10.92 -12.83 2.43
CA TRP A 17 -11.18 -12.06 3.65
C TRP A 17 -11.99 -10.78 3.39
N ILE A 18 -11.76 -10.08 2.27
CA ILE A 18 -12.54 -8.91 1.86
C ILE A 18 -14.01 -9.30 1.60
N ILE A 19 -14.24 -10.39 0.86
CA ILE A 19 -15.59 -10.88 0.56
C ILE A 19 -16.33 -11.21 1.86
N GLU A 20 -15.69 -11.98 2.75
CA GLU A 20 -16.29 -12.42 4.01
C GLU A 20 -16.56 -11.25 4.95
N SER A 21 -15.62 -10.32 5.07
CA SER A 21 -15.78 -9.10 5.88
C SER A 21 -16.93 -8.22 5.38
N TYR A 22 -17.09 -8.12 4.06
CA TYR A 22 -18.18 -7.35 3.46
C TYR A 22 -19.53 -8.03 3.67
N ARG A 23 -19.58 -9.36 3.49
CA ARG A 23 -20.76 -10.17 3.74
C ARG A 23 -21.20 -10.11 5.20
N HIS A 24 -20.27 -10.20 6.14
CA HIS A 24 -20.56 -10.09 7.57
C HIS A 24 -21.18 -8.74 7.95
N ARG A 25 -20.80 -7.65 7.26
CA ARG A 25 -21.31 -6.29 7.55
C ARG A 25 -22.64 -5.99 6.89
N THR A 26 -22.88 -6.51 5.68
CA THR A 26 -24.01 -6.09 4.84
C THR A 26 -25.01 -7.20 4.55
N GLY A 27 -24.64 -8.46 4.82
CA GLY A 27 -25.39 -9.65 4.40
C GLY A 27 -25.25 -9.99 2.92
N ILE A 28 -24.57 -9.17 2.12
CA ILE A 28 -24.50 -9.27 0.66
C ILE A 28 -23.14 -9.79 0.21
N THR A 29 -23.12 -10.69 -0.77
CA THR A 29 -21.88 -11.16 -1.39
C THR A 29 -21.35 -10.13 -2.38
N LEU A 30 -20.07 -9.77 -2.23
CA LEU A 30 -19.39 -8.81 -3.11
C LEU A 30 -19.27 -9.37 -4.54
N SER A 31 -19.51 -8.53 -5.56
CA SER A 31 -19.32 -8.94 -6.96
C SER A 31 -17.83 -9.02 -7.32
N HIS A 32 -17.50 -9.88 -8.28
CA HIS A 32 -16.11 -10.06 -8.74
C HIS A 32 -15.49 -8.75 -9.26
N TYR A 33 -16.29 -7.92 -9.93
CA TYR A 33 -15.85 -6.61 -10.44
C TYR A 33 -15.44 -5.67 -9.30
N VAL A 34 -16.28 -5.54 -8.27
CA VAL A 34 -16.00 -4.67 -7.12
C VAL A 34 -14.81 -5.20 -6.33
N LEU A 35 -14.69 -6.53 -6.16
CA LEU A 35 -13.51 -7.13 -5.53
C LEU A 35 -12.21 -6.78 -6.26
N THR A 36 -12.23 -6.88 -7.59
CA THR A 36 -11.08 -6.57 -8.43
C THR A 36 -10.73 -5.10 -8.32
N PHE A 37 -11.73 -4.22 -8.33
CA PHE A 37 -11.54 -2.78 -8.16
C PHE A 37 -10.90 -2.43 -6.80
N ILE A 38 -11.39 -3.01 -5.71
CA ILE A 38 -10.83 -2.81 -4.37
C ILE A 38 -9.38 -3.28 -4.34
N TRP A 39 -9.12 -4.50 -4.83
CA TRP A 39 -7.77 -5.07 -4.84
C TRP A 39 -6.79 -4.25 -5.70
N SER A 40 -7.18 -3.88 -6.92
CA SER A 40 -6.38 -3.05 -7.81
C SER A 40 -6.09 -1.67 -7.21
N THR A 41 -7.06 -1.08 -6.51
CA THR A 41 -6.86 0.19 -5.79
C THR A 41 -5.84 0.03 -4.66
N THR A 42 -5.92 -1.04 -3.86
CA THR A 42 -4.94 -1.34 -2.80
C THR A 42 -3.52 -1.44 -3.36
N VAL A 43 -3.33 -2.13 -4.47
CA VAL A 43 -2.00 -2.26 -5.11
C VAL A 43 -1.54 -0.93 -5.72
N ALA A 44 -2.44 -0.16 -6.35
CA ALA A 44 -2.12 1.11 -6.99
C ALA A 44 -1.64 2.19 -5.99
N ILE A 45 -2.16 2.19 -4.76
CA ILE A 45 -1.74 3.14 -3.71
C ILE A 45 -0.24 3.03 -3.44
N PHE A 46 0.36 1.84 -3.53
CA PHE A 46 1.81 1.66 -3.38
C PHE A 46 2.60 2.44 -4.45
N ALA A 47 2.14 2.40 -5.71
CA ALA A 47 2.78 3.12 -6.80
C ALA A 47 2.63 4.64 -6.64
N ILE A 48 1.44 5.11 -6.24
CA ILE A 48 1.17 6.53 -5.97
C ILE A 48 2.07 7.03 -4.83
N GLY A 49 2.15 6.28 -3.73
CA GLY A 49 3.02 6.61 -2.60
C GLY A 49 4.50 6.66 -2.99
N GLY A 50 4.94 5.71 -3.83
CA GLY A 50 6.30 5.71 -4.38
C GLY A 50 6.61 6.96 -5.23
N ALA A 51 5.66 7.38 -6.08
CA ALA A 51 5.79 8.60 -6.88
C ALA A 51 5.90 9.85 -5.98
N ILE A 52 4.99 10.00 -5.01
CA ILE A 52 5.02 11.13 -4.06
C ILE A 52 6.33 11.15 -3.27
N GLY A 53 6.78 9.99 -2.79
CA GLY A 53 8.05 9.84 -2.07
C GLY A 53 9.27 10.25 -2.92
N ALA A 54 9.27 9.89 -4.20
CA ALA A 54 10.33 10.27 -5.14
C ALA A 54 10.36 11.79 -5.37
N PHE A 55 9.19 12.43 -5.55
CA PHE A 55 9.11 13.89 -5.64
C PHE A 55 9.59 14.58 -4.36
N ALA A 56 9.24 14.04 -3.19
CA ALA A 56 9.64 14.58 -1.89
C ALA A 56 11.11 14.37 -1.52
N ALA A 57 11.80 13.40 -2.15
CA ALA A 57 13.20 13.06 -1.82
C ALA A 57 14.18 14.23 -2.04
N SER A 58 13.96 15.03 -3.09
CA SER A 58 14.81 16.19 -3.43
C SER A 58 14.78 17.30 -2.36
N PRO A 59 13.62 17.85 -1.94
CA PRO A 59 13.60 18.86 -0.88
C PRO A 59 14.03 18.30 0.48
N VAL A 60 13.70 17.04 0.80
CA VAL A 60 14.10 16.39 2.07
C VAL A 60 15.62 16.24 2.17
N SER A 61 16.27 15.80 1.09
CA SER A 61 17.72 15.65 1.06
C SER A 61 18.46 17.00 1.13
N ARG A 62 17.91 18.06 0.53
CA ARG A 62 18.45 19.42 0.67
C ARG A 62 18.37 19.95 2.11
N ARG A 63 17.27 19.66 2.83
CA ARG A 63 17.04 20.17 4.19
C ARG A 63 17.74 19.36 5.29
N TYR A 64 17.80 18.04 5.15
CA TYR A 64 18.30 17.14 6.21
C TYR A 64 19.57 16.38 5.83
N GLY A 65 20.10 16.62 4.63
CA GLY A 65 21.22 15.85 4.09
C GLY A 65 20.85 14.39 3.78
N ARG A 66 21.78 13.66 3.16
CA ARG A 66 21.54 12.27 2.71
C ARG A 66 21.32 11.30 3.87
N ARG A 67 22.10 11.42 4.96
CA ARG A 67 21.94 10.58 6.17
C ARG A 67 20.68 10.93 6.95
N GLY A 68 20.39 12.22 7.17
CA GLY A 68 19.18 12.64 7.88
C GLY A 68 17.89 12.32 7.13
N GLY A 69 17.90 12.41 5.80
CA GLY A 69 16.80 11.95 4.95
C GLY A 69 16.55 10.44 5.07
N LEU A 70 17.61 9.62 5.10
CA LEU A 70 17.48 8.17 5.29
C LEU A 70 16.93 7.79 6.67
N LEU A 71 17.33 8.48 7.75
CA LEU A 71 16.77 8.23 9.08
C LEU A 71 15.26 8.51 9.13
N LYS A 72 14.81 9.59 8.47
CA LYS A 72 13.38 9.92 8.37
C LYS A 72 12.60 8.92 7.53
N ALA A 73 13.19 8.46 6.43
CA ALA A 73 12.60 7.41 5.61
C ALA A 73 12.43 6.09 6.39
N ASN A 74 13.41 5.72 7.23
CA ASN A 74 13.29 4.57 8.12
C ASN A 74 12.18 4.75 9.16
N LEU A 75 12.03 5.96 9.75
CA LEU A 75 10.93 6.24 10.67
C LEU A 75 9.57 6.06 9.98
N LEU A 76 9.42 6.57 8.76
CA LEU A 76 8.20 6.35 7.97
C LEU A 76 7.94 4.87 7.70
N GLY A 77 8.99 4.08 7.43
CA GLY A 77 8.87 2.64 7.20
C GLY A 77 8.55 1.79 8.45
N ILE A 78 8.68 2.35 9.66
CA ILE A 78 8.21 1.68 10.89
C ILE A 78 6.73 1.96 11.13
N ILE A 79 6.25 3.14 10.71
CA ILE A 79 4.86 3.58 10.89
C ILE A 79 3.96 2.97 9.80
N ALA A 80 4.48 2.86 8.58
CA ALA A 80 3.77 2.36 7.41
C ALA A 80 3.84 0.84 7.30
#